data_AF-A0A8T1UTP2-F1
#
_entry.id   AF-A0A8T1UTP2-F1
#
_cell.length_a   1.000
_cell.length_b   1.000
_cell.length_c   1.000
_cell.angle_alpha   90.00
_cell.angle_beta   90.00
_cell.angle_gamma   90.00
#
_symmetry.space_group_name_H-M   'P 1'
#
loop_
_entity.id
_entity.type
_entity.pdbx_description
1 polymer ?
#
loop_
_entity_poly.entity_id
_entity_poly.type
_entity_poly.pdbx_seq_one_letter_code
_entity_poly.pdbx_strand_id
1 'polypeptide(L)'
;MVKVAMPAKIALATCLYAAVASAETVNFINKCSYPIELYHSQSGSAASKVADIPVGSSHTEDVTGPAHMYRHSSSNSATLVELACDGTLWLDLSVIPPMPGYCGSYEECKNGGKTGFNVPISIQPKENIGKGTCSALYCAADDKDACADAYHFPMDNIKTHSCPAGTELDVTFCYADADQSQQQQNNDQSQQQQQQQQNTDQSQSQHQEQQQTEQSSSAATTTAPTQEERGATQQGTVQSFADLGKVKAKYEYKGKNAGNVPGSYNRVTDLGSCTKEPVQVNSPVGPMSEPVSMIFRGPQEIQNIAVYVDEGGNGSWPRVSSYCRKDGTVENLTFMNNKNIDYSGQNAHGPQGYASADGKDKADEATVFSGELAEASDPTKIGGGPGIATGVEINIMTGEKCNGQCLGFSGDNDYQGWNGGKKAFVTEVKMPKGKMPDQPAIWMLNAQVMHSNQYGCNCRGIGPVGGCGELDIAEVIETNPSRDKVTTHYYFYDGTVLSPGGDNFAPRSYDSNTVYVTLIDDSNEGLIKIVELESFDFTQTELGSLVQQLVDC
;
A
#
# COMPACT_ATOMS: atom_id res chain seq x y z
N MET A 1 -53.70 -58.58 5.51
CA MET A 1 -52.36 -58.24 6.03
C MET A 1 -51.78 -57.16 5.15
N VAL A 2 -51.42 -55.99 5.69
CA VAL A 2 -50.85 -54.89 4.90
C VAL A 2 -49.33 -55.07 4.84
N LYS A 3 -48.76 -55.25 3.65
CA LYS A 3 -47.30 -55.18 3.45
C LYS A 3 -46.92 -53.73 3.20
N VAL A 4 -46.38 -53.06 4.22
CA VAL A 4 -45.73 -51.76 4.06
C VAL A 4 -44.34 -51.99 3.47
N ALA A 5 -44.03 -51.36 2.34
CA ALA A 5 -42.69 -51.34 1.77
C ALA A 5 -41.85 -50.26 2.46
N MET A 6 -40.63 -50.61 2.90
CA MET A 6 -39.66 -49.63 3.39
C MET A 6 -38.91 -49.01 2.21
N PRO A 7 -38.71 -47.68 2.17
CA PRO A 7 -37.80 -47.07 1.20
C PRO A 7 -36.34 -47.38 1.56
N ALA A 8 -35.52 -47.71 0.57
CA ALA A 8 -34.09 -47.92 0.77
C ALA A 8 -33.39 -46.58 1.08
N LYS A 9 -32.65 -46.51 2.19
CA LYS A 9 -31.77 -45.38 2.48
C LYS A 9 -30.53 -45.46 1.60
N ILE A 10 -30.48 -44.65 0.54
CA ILE A 10 -29.23 -44.40 -0.19
C ILE A 10 -28.38 -43.47 0.69
N ALA A 11 -27.25 -43.96 1.18
CA ALA A 11 -26.25 -43.13 1.84
C ALA A 11 -25.37 -42.47 0.77
N LEU A 12 -25.53 -41.16 0.53
CA LEU A 12 -24.53 -40.39 -0.19
C LEU A 12 -23.30 -40.25 0.69
N ALA A 13 -22.23 -40.97 0.35
CA ALA A 13 -20.90 -40.70 0.88
C ALA A 13 -20.34 -39.45 0.18
N THR A 14 -20.59 -38.27 0.75
CA THR A 14 -19.93 -37.04 0.32
C THR A 14 -18.46 -37.10 0.73
N CYS A 15 -17.59 -37.51 -0.18
CA CYS A 15 -16.15 -37.31 -0.02
C CYS A 15 -15.87 -35.80 -0.02
N LEU A 16 -15.63 -35.22 1.16
CA LEU A 16 -14.97 -33.92 1.23
C LEU A 16 -13.55 -34.12 0.71
N TYR A 17 -13.29 -33.66 -0.52
CA TYR A 17 -11.95 -33.27 -0.89
C TYR A 17 -11.60 -32.00 -0.11
N ALA A 18 -11.07 -32.18 1.09
CA ALA A 18 -10.28 -31.14 1.71
C ALA A 18 -9.08 -30.89 0.79
N ALA A 19 -8.94 -29.67 0.28
CA ALA A 19 -7.71 -29.24 -0.35
C ALA A 19 -6.66 -29.17 0.76
N VAL A 20 -5.88 -30.24 0.91
CA VAL A 20 -4.73 -30.25 1.82
C VAL A 20 -3.70 -29.31 1.20
N ALA A 21 -3.50 -28.14 1.82
CA ALA A 21 -2.36 -27.29 1.49
C ALA A 21 -1.09 -28.12 1.73
N SER A 22 -0.16 -28.13 0.77
CA SER A 22 1.11 -28.82 0.95
C SER A 22 1.92 -28.09 2.03
N ALA A 23 2.02 -28.72 3.19
CA ALA A 23 2.97 -28.32 4.20
C ALA A 23 4.36 -28.75 3.73
N GLU A 24 5.30 -27.82 3.73
CA GLU A 24 6.69 -28.06 3.34
C GLU A 24 7.52 -28.23 4.63
N THR A 25 8.14 -29.39 4.81
CA THR A 25 8.92 -29.70 6.03
C THR A 25 10.25 -28.92 6.02
N VAL A 26 10.47 -28.03 6.98
CA VAL A 26 11.69 -27.23 7.10
C VAL A 26 12.43 -27.55 8.39
N ASN A 27 13.67 -28.05 8.26
CA ASN A 27 14.51 -28.43 9.41
C ASN A 27 15.58 -27.37 9.64
N PHE A 28 15.46 -26.63 10.73
CA PHE A 28 16.42 -25.62 11.17
C PHE A 28 17.51 -26.30 12.01
N ILE A 29 18.74 -26.33 11.50
CA ILE A 29 19.89 -27.04 12.06
C ILE A 29 20.90 -26.02 12.60
N ASN A 30 21.27 -26.15 13.88
CA ASN A 30 22.24 -25.26 14.51
C ASN A 30 23.65 -25.89 14.55
N LYS A 31 24.59 -25.39 13.73
CA LYS A 31 26.03 -25.71 13.81
C LYS A 31 26.88 -24.64 14.51
N CYS A 32 26.26 -23.55 14.99
CA CYS A 32 26.95 -22.48 15.69
C CYS A 32 27.49 -22.94 17.05
N SER A 33 28.48 -22.22 17.57
CA SER A 33 29.03 -22.43 18.93
C SER A 33 28.12 -21.92 20.05
N TYR A 34 26.94 -21.39 19.71
CA TYR A 34 25.93 -20.79 20.58
C TYR A 34 24.51 -21.25 20.17
N PRO A 35 23.51 -21.20 21.08
CA PRO A 35 22.13 -21.55 20.74
C PRO A 35 21.52 -20.54 19.76
N ILE A 36 20.74 -21.03 18.80
CA ILE A 36 19.97 -20.20 17.88
C ILE A 36 18.58 -19.97 18.47
N GLU A 37 18.32 -18.74 18.93
CA GLU A 37 16.96 -18.24 19.06
C GLU A 37 16.34 -18.14 17.65
N LEU A 38 15.40 -19.01 17.31
CA LEU A 38 14.71 -19.00 16.02
C LEU A 38 13.46 -18.10 16.11
N TYR A 39 13.48 -17.00 15.36
CA TYR A 39 12.35 -16.09 15.21
C TYR A 39 11.65 -16.30 13.87
N HIS A 40 10.33 -16.23 13.88
CA HIS A 40 9.45 -16.35 12.70
C HIS A 40 8.41 -15.24 12.65
N SER A 41 8.14 -14.75 11.45
CA SER A 41 7.04 -13.84 11.09
C SER A 41 6.40 -14.31 9.77
N GLN A 42 5.10 -14.09 9.59
CA GLN A 42 4.38 -14.46 8.36
C GLN A 42 3.43 -13.33 7.92
N SER A 43 3.38 -13.01 6.62
CA SER A 43 2.41 -12.07 6.03
C SER A 43 2.35 -10.71 6.76
N GLY A 44 3.52 -10.17 7.14
CA GLY A 44 3.63 -8.90 7.86
C GLY A 44 3.34 -8.95 9.36
N SER A 45 3.17 -10.13 9.95
CA SER A 45 3.06 -10.26 11.42
C SER A 45 4.38 -9.92 12.13
N ALA A 46 4.28 -9.50 13.39
CA ALA A 46 5.45 -9.23 14.22
C ALA A 46 6.24 -10.54 14.48
N ALA A 47 7.57 -10.48 14.35
CA ALA A 47 8.41 -11.66 14.52
C ALA A 47 8.42 -12.15 15.98
N SER A 48 8.09 -13.42 16.17
CA SER A 48 7.98 -14.09 17.47
C SER A 48 9.01 -15.24 17.58
N LYS A 49 9.48 -15.56 18.78
CA LYS A 49 10.40 -16.70 18.98
C LYS A 49 9.59 -18.00 18.96
N VAL A 50 9.88 -18.86 18.00
CA VAL A 50 9.24 -20.18 17.86
C VAL A 50 10.05 -21.30 18.52
N ALA A 51 11.38 -21.19 18.54
CA ALA A 51 12.25 -22.17 19.18
C ALA A 51 13.55 -21.56 19.74
N ASP A 52 14.15 -22.27 20.70
CA ASP A 52 15.56 -22.12 21.09
C ASP A 52 16.27 -23.41 20.67
N ILE A 53 17.10 -23.36 19.62
CA ILE A 53 17.78 -24.53 19.05
C ILE A 53 19.17 -24.68 19.70
N PRO A 54 19.43 -25.72 20.53
CA PRO A 54 20.73 -25.90 21.15
C PRO A 54 21.85 -26.19 20.13
N VAL A 55 23.09 -25.97 20.54
CA VAL A 55 24.29 -26.29 19.74
C VAL A 55 24.26 -27.75 19.27
N GLY A 56 24.44 -27.98 17.97
CA GLY A 56 24.44 -29.32 17.36
C GLY A 56 23.05 -30.00 17.29
N SER A 57 21.97 -29.27 17.58
CA SER A 57 20.59 -29.77 17.52
C SER A 57 19.83 -29.20 16.32
N SER A 58 18.63 -29.71 16.08
CA SER A 58 17.70 -29.19 15.06
C SER A 58 16.29 -29.00 15.62
N HIS A 59 15.52 -28.15 14.96
CA HIS A 59 14.09 -27.92 15.16
C HIS A 59 13.38 -28.02 13.80
N THR A 60 12.11 -28.45 13.76
CA THR A 60 11.38 -28.67 12.51
C THR A 60 10.04 -27.93 12.53
N GLU A 61 9.73 -27.25 11.44
CA GLU A 61 8.45 -26.55 11.22
C GLU A 61 7.74 -27.08 9.96
N ASP A 62 6.41 -27.11 10.00
CA ASP A 62 5.53 -27.44 8.87
C ASP A 62 5.03 -26.14 8.22
N VAL A 63 5.59 -25.75 7.07
CA VAL A 63 5.41 -24.40 6.49
C VAL A 63 4.26 -24.38 5.47
N THR A 64 3.27 -23.48 5.64
CA THR A 64 2.09 -23.36 4.76
C THR A 64 1.66 -21.92 4.50
N GLY A 65 1.38 -21.59 3.23
CA GLY A 65 0.94 -20.26 2.81
C GLY A 65 2.09 -19.30 2.48
N PRO A 66 1.78 -18.01 2.24
CA PRO A 66 2.75 -17.05 1.72
C PRO A 66 3.62 -16.40 2.81
N ALA A 67 4.74 -15.82 2.36
CA ALA A 67 5.51 -14.77 3.04
C ALA A 67 5.93 -15.10 4.48
N HIS A 68 6.54 -16.27 4.69
CA HIS A 68 7.27 -16.59 5.92
C HIS A 68 8.68 -15.99 5.88
N MET A 69 9.11 -15.39 6.98
CA MET A 69 10.50 -14.97 7.21
C MET A 69 11.00 -15.59 8.51
N TYR A 70 12.12 -16.32 8.44
CA TYR A 70 12.82 -16.90 9.59
C TYR A 70 14.19 -16.25 9.78
N ARG A 71 14.62 -16.06 11.02
CA ARG A 71 15.94 -15.48 11.35
C ARG A 71 16.44 -15.90 12.73
N HIS A 72 17.73 -15.68 12.97
CA HIS A 72 18.29 -15.77 14.31
C HIS A 72 18.10 -14.47 15.09
N SER A 73 17.63 -14.58 16.34
CA SER A 73 17.40 -13.50 17.32
C SER A 73 16.28 -12.52 16.94
N SER A 74 15.87 -11.71 17.92
CA SER A 74 14.89 -10.64 17.73
C SER A 74 15.37 -9.52 16.78
N SER A 75 16.69 -9.38 16.57
CA SER A 75 17.30 -8.35 15.71
C SER A 75 16.62 -8.28 14.35
N ASN A 76 16.33 -7.06 13.87
CA ASN A 76 15.88 -6.84 12.49
C ASN A 76 17.07 -6.74 11.51
N SER A 77 18.30 -6.49 12.00
CA SER A 77 19.53 -6.62 11.19
C SER A 77 20.06 -8.03 11.38
N ALA A 78 19.59 -8.93 10.53
CA ALA A 78 19.83 -10.37 10.64
C ALA A 78 19.64 -11.04 9.28
N THR A 79 20.40 -12.10 9.03
CA THR A 79 20.31 -12.90 7.81
C THR A 79 18.93 -13.57 7.77
N LEU A 80 18.15 -13.35 6.71
CA LEU A 80 16.79 -13.89 6.58
C LEU A 80 16.77 -15.15 5.72
N VAL A 81 15.84 -16.05 6.06
CA VAL A 81 15.37 -17.16 5.23
C VAL A 81 13.91 -16.86 4.90
N GLU A 82 13.62 -16.63 3.62
CA GLU A 82 12.30 -16.21 3.16
C GLU A 82 11.65 -17.35 2.35
N LEU A 83 10.41 -17.70 2.66
CA LEU A 83 9.70 -18.86 2.11
C LEU A 83 8.24 -18.55 1.79
N ALA A 84 7.70 -19.11 0.71
CA ALA A 84 6.27 -19.12 0.41
C ALA A 84 5.82 -20.47 -0.17
N CYS A 85 4.73 -21.02 0.37
CA CYS A 85 4.21 -22.35 0.07
C CYS A 85 2.77 -22.21 -0.47
N ASP A 86 2.62 -21.91 -1.77
CA ASP A 86 1.37 -21.55 -2.43
C ASP A 86 0.90 -22.55 -3.51
N GLY A 87 1.44 -23.76 -3.47
CA GLY A 87 1.36 -24.76 -4.55
C GLY A 87 2.66 -24.83 -5.37
N THR A 88 3.55 -23.85 -5.20
CA THR A 88 5.00 -23.95 -5.41
C THR A 88 5.70 -23.63 -4.08
N LEU A 89 6.91 -24.15 -3.87
CA LEU A 89 7.78 -23.73 -2.77
C LEU A 89 8.77 -22.69 -3.30
N TRP A 90 8.52 -21.42 -3.00
CA TRP A 90 9.45 -20.32 -3.23
C TRP A 90 10.40 -20.18 -2.05
N LEU A 91 11.68 -19.93 -2.33
CA LEU A 91 12.72 -19.80 -1.32
C LEU A 91 13.80 -18.80 -1.73
N ASP A 92 14.28 -18.01 -0.79
CA ASP A 92 15.54 -17.28 -0.91
C ASP A 92 16.17 -16.92 0.45
N LEU A 93 17.39 -16.38 0.36
CA LEU A 93 18.12 -15.77 1.47
C LEU A 93 18.17 -14.27 1.25
N SER A 94 18.17 -13.48 2.32
CA SER A 94 18.30 -12.02 2.23
C SER A 94 19.29 -11.47 3.26
N VAL A 95 20.13 -10.53 2.79
CA VAL A 95 21.02 -9.71 3.61
C VAL A 95 20.74 -8.22 3.43
N ILE A 96 19.51 -7.88 3.01
CA ILE A 96 19.04 -6.49 2.94
C ILE A 96 18.94 -5.94 4.37
N PRO A 97 19.64 -4.84 4.72
CA PRO A 97 19.51 -4.21 6.03
C PRO A 97 18.09 -3.68 6.28
N PRO A 98 17.56 -3.74 7.52
CA PRO A 98 16.16 -3.43 7.80
C PRO A 98 15.87 -1.94 7.66
N MET A 99 14.91 -1.63 6.77
CA MET A 99 14.58 -0.28 6.31
C MET A 99 15.81 0.45 5.74
N PRO A 100 16.38 -0.01 4.61
CA PRO A 100 17.62 0.55 4.06
C PRO A 100 17.37 1.86 3.29
N GLY A 101 16.12 2.34 3.25
CA GLY A 101 15.67 3.35 2.29
C GLY A 101 15.50 2.74 0.90
N TYR A 102 15.81 3.53 -0.13
CA TYR A 102 16.00 3.03 -1.48
C TYR A 102 17.49 2.80 -1.72
N CYS A 103 17.83 1.64 -2.28
CA CYS A 103 19.18 1.27 -2.67
C CYS A 103 19.14 0.29 -3.85
N GLY A 104 20.07 0.43 -4.80
CA GLY A 104 20.23 -0.41 -5.99
C GLY A 104 21.49 -1.26 -5.99
N SER A 105 22.17 -1.39 -4.85
CA SER A 105 23.36 -2.23 -4.68
C SER A 105 23.58 -2.63 -3.22
N TYR A 106 24.29 -3.74 -3.01
CA TYR A 106 24.76 -4.23 -1.71
C TYR A 106 25.41 -3.11 -0.87
N GLU A 107 26.33 -2.38 -1.50
CA GLU A 107 27.09 -1.29 -0.88
C GLU A 107 26.18 -0.12 -0.49
N GLU A 108 25.21 0.24 -1.34
CA GLU A 108 24.30 1.35 -1.10
C GLU A 108 23.33 1.09 0.06
N CYS A 109 22.78 -0.13 0.15
CA CYS A 109 21.85 -0.49 1.24
C CYS A 109 22.50 -0.44 2.63
N LYS A 110 23.84 -0.58 2.69
CA LYS A 110 24.63 -0.64 3.92
C LYS A 110 25.12 0.72 4.42
N ASN A 111 24.88 1.79 3.66
CA ASN A 111 25.18 3.17 4.09
C ASN A 111 24.49 3.56 5.42
N GLY A 112 23.38 2.90 5.79
CA GLY A 112 22.70 3.08 7.08
C GLY A 112 23.41 2.47 8.30
N GLY A 113 24.59 1.86 8.13
CA GLY A 113 25.39 1.29 9.24
C GLY A 113 24.83 0.00 9.84
N LYS A 114 23.76 -0.56 9.26
CA LYS A 114 23.23 -1.89 9.56
C LYS A 114 23.71 -2.89 8.52
N THR A 115 23.98 -4.13 8.93
CA THR A 115 24.57 -5.18 8.10
C THR A 115 23.57 -5.90 7.21
N GLY A 116 22.35 -6.14 7.72
CA GLY A 116 21.43 -7.15 7.13
C GLY A 116 21.86 -8.60 7.36
N PHE A 117 22.99 -8.83 8.03
CA PHE A 117 23.55 -10.15 8.34
C PHE A 117 23.88 -10.25 9.83
N ASN A 118 23.70 -11.43 10.41
CA ASN A 118 24.17 -11.74 11.77
C ASN A 118 24.69 -13.16 11.96
N VAL A 119 24.35 -14.10 11.07
CA VAL A 119 24.77 -15.51 11.14
C VAL A 119 24.89 -16.09 9.72
N PRO A 120 25.87 -16.96 9.44
CA PRO A 120 25.93 -17.65 8.15
C PRO A 120 24.74 -18.62 7.99
N ILE A 121 24.08 -18.63 6.84
CA ILE A 121 22.96 -19.55 6.58
C ILE A 121 23.10 -20.22 5.20
N SER A 122 22.80 -21.52 5.13
CA SER A 122 22.53 -22.20 3.87
C SER A 122 21.14 -22.83 3.87
N ILE A 123 20.42 -22.76 2.75
CA ILE A 123 19.20 -23.54 2.50
C ILE A 123 19.55 -24.68 1.55
N GLN A 124 19.17 -25.91 1.89
CA GLN A 124 19.45 -27.11 1.09
C GLN A 124 18.17 -27.91 0.86
N PRO A 125 17.58 -27.90 -0.35
CA PRO A 125 16.51 -28.81 -0.71
C PRO A 125 17.00 -30.27 -0.68
N LYS A 126 16.31 -31.16 0.03
CA LYS A 126 16.69 -32.59 0.09
C LYS A 126 16.42 -33.35 -1.20
N GLU A 127 15.46 -32.86 -1.97
CA GLU A 127 15.02 -33.45 -3.23
C GLU A 127 14.68 -32.37 -4.26
N ASN A 128 14.21 -32.78 -5.44
CA ASN A 128 13.81 -31.91 -6.55
C ASN A 128 14.88 -30.93 -7.12
N ILE A 129 16.09 -30.94 -6.58
CA ILE A 129 17.28 -30.20 -7.05
C ILE A 129 17.40 -30.30 -8.59
N GLY A 130 17.56 -29.15 -9.25
CA GLY A 130 17.68 -29.03 -10.71
C GLY A 130 16.34 -29.01 -11.47
N LYS A 131 15.19 -29.08 -10.80
CA LYS A 131 13.88 -28.78 -11.39
C LYS A 131 13.58 -27.29 -11.25
N GLY A 132 13.32 -26.58 -12.34
CA GLY A 132 13.08 -25.13 -12.30
C GLY A 132 14.33 -24.40 -11.80
N THR A 133 14.18 -23.57 -10.77
CA THR A 133 15.30 -22.95 -10.03
C THR A 133 15.54 -23.61 -8.66
N CYS A 134 15.22 -24.90 -8.49
CA CYS A 134 15.43 -25.59 -7.22
C CYS A 134 16.92 -25.92 -7.01
N SER A 135 17.60 -25.18 -6.13
CA SER A 135 19.02 -25.38 -5.79
C SER A 135 19.28 -25.05 -4.32
N ALA A 136 20.43 -25.47 -3.82
CA ALA A 136 20.93 -25.02 -2.52
C ALA A 136 21.44 -23.57 -2.62
N LEU A 137 21.24 -22.79 -1.56
CA LEU A 137 21.60 -21.36 -1.45
C LEU A 137 22.53 -21.15 -0.26
N TYR A 138 23.50 -20.24 -0.41
CA TYR A 138 24.60 -20.06 0.53
C TYR A 138 24.90 -18.58 0.85
N CYS A 139 24.97 -18.25 2.14
CA CYS A 139 25.37 -16.93 2.61
C CYS A 139 26.34 -17.03 3.80
N ALA A 140 27.64 -16.90 3.54
CA ALA A 140 28.71 -17.28 4.45
C ALA A 140 29.17 -16.17 5.44
N ALA A 141 29.09 -14.90 5.04
CA ALA A 141 29.65 -13.77 5.79
C ALA A 141 28.95 -12.47 5.41
N ASP A 142 29.17 -11.38 6.15
CA ASP A 142 28.69 -10.05 5.74
C ASP A 142 29.54 -9.45 4.61
N ASP A 143 29.56 -10.14 3.47
CA ASP A 143 30.30 -9.81 2.25
C ASP A 143 29.46 -10.13 0.99
N LYS A 144 29.72 -9.40 -0.10
CA LYS A 144 28.95 -9.45 -1.35
C LYS A 144 29.15 -10.77 -2.11
N ASP A 145 30.39 -11.24 -2.22
CA ASP A 145 30.71 -12.46 -2.95
C ASP A 145 30.47 -13.70 -2.07
N ALA A 146 30.70 -13.58 -0.75
CA ALA A 146 30.43 -14.63 0.23
C ALA A 146 28.93 -14.91 0.48
N CYS A 147 28.04 -13.97 0.13
CA CYS A 147 26.59 -14.13 0.12
C CYS A 147 26.00 -13.90 -1.28
N ALA A 148 26.69 -14.35 -2.33
CA ALA A 148 26.25 -14.15 -3.72
C ALA A 148 24.87 -14.76 -4.05
N ASP A 149 24.37 -15.73 -3.29
CA ASP A 149 23.03 -16.33 -3.51
C ASP A 149 21.89 -15.54 -2.83
N ALA A 150 22.20 -14.59 -1.94
CA ALA A 150 21.21 -13.83 -1.19
C ALA A 150 20.81 -12.52 -1.89
N TYR A 151 19.61 -12.02 -1.59
CA TYR A 151 19.17 -10.66 -1.90
C TYR A 151 20.12 -9.63 -1.26
N HIS A 152 20.75 -8.81 -2.10
CA HIS A 152 21.64 -7.73 -1.67
C HIS A 152 20.92 -6.37 -1.56
N PHE A 153 19.87 -6.18 -2.34
CA PHE A 153 19.07 -4.95 -2.41
C PHE A 153 17.64 -5.28 -2.86
N PRO A 154 16.61 -4.44 -2.58
CA PRO A 154 15.20 -4.78 -2.80
C PRO A 154 14.74 -5.03 -4.26
N MET A 155 15.63 -4.89 -5.23
CA MET A 155 15.37 -5.11 -6.66
C MET A 155 16.30 -6.17 -7.27
N ASP A 156 16.98 -6.97 -6.43
CA ASP A 156 17.86 -8.07 -6.83
C ASP A 156 17.06 -9.31 -7.27
N ASN A 157 16.09 -9.10 -8.16
CA ASN A 157 14.99 -10.02 -8.49
C ASN A 157 15.40 -11.30 -9.23
N ILE A 158 16.68 -11.64 -9.20
CA ILE A 158 17.28 -12.89 -9.70
C ILE A 158 17.60 -13.88 -8.57
N LYS A 159 17.36 -13.51 -7.31
CA LYS A 159 17.71 -14.32 -6.12
C LYS A 159 16.59 -15.23 -5.61
N THR A 160 15.33 -15.00 -5.99
CA THR A 160 14.23 -15.91 -5.64
C THR A 160 14.32 -17.22 -6.44
N HIS A 161 14.39 -18.33 -5.71
CA HIS A 161 14.45 -19.69 -6.25
C HIS A 161 13.10 -20.40 -6.02
N SER A 162 12.86 -21.49 -6.77
CA SER A 162 11.59 -22.23 -6.71
C SER A 162 11.80 -23.74 -6.82
N CYS A 163 11.19 -24.47 -5.88
CA CYS A 163 11.10 -25.91 -5.85
C CYS A 163 9.64 -26.38 -6.03
N PRO A 164 9.40 -27.58 -6.60
CA PRO A 164 8.09 -28.20 -6.58
C PRO A 164 7.55 -28.35 -5.15
N ALA A 165 6.23 -28.23 -4.97
CA ALA A 165 5.59 -28.51 -3.70
C ALA A 165 5.83 -29.96 -3.23
N GLY A 166 5.94 -30.15 -1.92
CA GLY A 166 6.40 -31.38 -1.27
C GLY A 166 7.92 -31.54 -1.23
N THR A 167 8.70 -30.45 -1.19
CA THR A 167 10.18 -30.50 -1.14
C THR A 167 10.67 -30.14 0.26
N GLU A 168 11.18 -31.13 1.01
CA GLU A 168 11.79 -30.86 2.32
C GLU A 168 13.05 -29.99 2.19
N LEU A 169 13.23 -29.05 3.13
CA LEU A 169 14.41 -28.19 3.25
C LEU A 169 15.20 -28.50 4.53
N ASP A 170 16.52 -28.41 4.44
CA ASP A 170 17.43 -28.27 5.58
C ASP A 170 18.03 -26.85 5.58
N VAL A 171 17.75 -26.07 6.62
CA VAL A 171 18.23 -24.71 6.83
C VAL A 171 19.33 -24.75 7.90
N THR A 172 20.59 -24.55 7.52
CA THR A 172 21.73 -24.69 8.44
C THR A 172 22.31 -23.34 8.84
N PHE A 173 22.24 -23.01 10.13
CA PHE A 173 22.95 -21.88 10.75
C PHE A 173 24.42 -22.23 11.02
N CYS A 174 25.32 -21.26 10.79
CA CYS A 174 26.77 -21.41 10.86
C CYS A 174 27.33 -22.56 9.98
N TYR A 175 26.76 -22.77 8.80
CA TYR A 175 27.24 -23.83 7.89
C TYR A 175 28.72 -23.61 7.47
N ALA A 176 29.14 -22.36 7.31
CA ALA A 176 30.49 -21.99 6.87
C ALA A 176 31.58 -22.25 7.92
N ASP A 177 31.25 -22.17 9.22
CA ASP A 177 32.19 -22.42 10.31
C ASP A 177 32.62 -23.91 10.38
N ALA A 178 31.84 -24.81 9.79
CA ALA A 178 32.15 -26.24 9.77
C ALA A 178 33.42 -26.57 8.96
N ASP A 179 33.67 -25.89 7.84
CA ASP A 179 34.80 -26.20 6.94
C ASP A 179 36.14 -25.64 7.42
N GLN A 180 36.13 -24.61 8.28
CA GLN A 180 37.35 -24.10 8.93
C GLN A 180 38.05 -25.18 9.77
N SER A 181 37.31 -26.20 10.24
CA SER A 181 37.86 -27.35 10.96
C SER A 181 38.77 -28.26 10.11
N GLN A 182 38.70 -28.19 8.77
CA GLN A 182 39.52 -29.02 7.87
C GLN A 182 40.67 -28.25 7.21
N GLN A 183 40.52 -26.95 6.94
CA GLN A 183 41.58 -26.15 6.32
C GLN A 183 42.83 -25.99 7.21
N GLN A 184 42.68 -26.10 8.54
CA GLN A 184 43.80 -26.03 9.49
C GLN A 184 44.72 -27.27 9.47
N GLN A 185 44.40 -28.33 8.72
CA GLN A 185 45.30 -29.47 8.50
C GLN A 185 45.98 -29.49 7.12
N ASN A 186 45.47 -28.78 6.12
CA ASN A 186 46.04 -28.76 4.76
C ASN A 186 47.05 -27.61 4.51
N ASN A 187 47.05 -26.57 5.33
CA ASN A 187 47.98 -25.43 5.19
C ASN A 187 49.45 -25.73 5.56
N ASP A 188 49.78 -26.95 6.01
CA ASP A 188 51.16 -27.39 6.28
C ASP A 188 51.82 -28.08 5.06
N GLN A 189 51.12 -28.16 3.91
CA GLN A 189 51.68 -28.68 2.64
C GLN A 189 51.77 -27.66 1.50
N SER A 190 51.08 -26.52 1.59
CA SER A 190 51.00 -25.53 0.49
C SER A 190 52.21 -24.57 0.39
N GLN A 191 53.11 -24.54 1.38
CA GLN A 191 54.26 -23.61 1.39
C GLN A 191 55.46 -24.01 0.52
N GLN A 192 55.42 -25.12 -0.25
CA GLN A 192 56.55 -25.58 -1.07
C GLN A 192 56.41 -25.38 -2.60
N GLN A 193 55.38 -24.69 -3.10
CA GLN A 193 55.17 -24.51 -4.55
C GLN A 193 55.08 -23.06 -5.07
N GLN A 194 55.47 -22.05 -4.29
CA GLN A 194 55.58 -20.65 -4.77
C GLN A 194 56.97 -20.28 -5.34
N GLN A 195 57.61 -21.16 -6.12
CA GLN A 195 58.85 -20.84 -6.86
C GLN A 195 58.91 -21.43 -8.29
N GLN A 196 57.87 -21.17 -9.09
CA GLN A 196 57.81 -21.24 -10.57
C GLN A 196 56.37 -20.86 -11.00
N GLN A 197 56.08 -20.00 -11.97
CA GLN A 197 56.92 -19.21 -12.91
C GLN A 197 56.42 -17.75 -13.01
N GLN A 198 57.29 -16.83 -13.43
CA GLN A 198 56.94 -15.51 -13.97
C GLN A 198 56.96 -15.55 -15.51
N ASN A 199 56.44 -14.50 -16.16
CA ASN A 199 56.35 -14.26 -17.62
C ASN A 199 55.27 -15.12 -18.32
N THR A 200 54.51 -14.66 -19.33
CA THR A 200 54.42 -13.40 -20.11
C THR A 200 52.99 -13.33 -20.73
N ASP A 201 52.45 -12.29 -21.38
CA ASP A 201 53.02 -11.07 -22.01
C ASP A 201 52.02 -9.88 -21.97
N GLN A 202 52.10 -8.92 -22.91
CA GLN A 202 51.26 -7.70 -23.02
C GLN A 202 50.42 -7.63 -24.33
N SER A 203 49.76 -6.46 -24.55
CA SER A 203 49.16 -5.95 -25.82
C SER A 203 47.75 -6.46 -26.25
N GLN A 204 46.89 -5.67 -26.93
CA GLN A 204 47.04 -4.31 -27.49
C GLN A 204 45.71 -3.49 -27.70
N SER A 205 45.84 -2.16 -27.57
CA SER A 205 45.10 -0.99 -28.14
C SER A 205 43.72 -1.07 -28.87
N GLN A 206 42.76 -0.30 -28.34
CA GLN A 206 42.03 0.87 -28.92
C GLN A 206 41.92 1.15 -30.45
N HIS A 207 40.71 1.54 -30.90
CA HIS A 207 40.34 2.68 -31.81
C HIS A 207 38.78 2.89 -31.75
N GLN A 208 38.13 4.07 -31.82
CA GLN A 208 38.08 5.19 -32.80
C GLN A 208 37.36 4.86 -34.15
N GLU A 209 36.50 5.70 -34.77
CA GLU A 209 35.76 6.93 -34.35
C GLU A 209 34.68 7.39 -35.41
N GLN A 210 33.65 8.15 -34.97
CA GLN A 210 32.94 9.27 -35.66
C GLN A 210 32.05 9.17 -36.96
N GLN A 211 31.25 10.25 -37.16
CA GLN A 211 30.49 10.78 -38.34
C GLN A 211 29.16 10.06 -38.75
N GLN A 212 27.97 10.72 -38.75
CA GLN A 212 27.39 11.80 -39.61
C GLN A 212 26.72 11.24 -40.92
N THR A 213 25.67 11.83 -41.54
CA THR A 213 25.26 13.25 -41.71
C THR A 213 23.77 13.39 -42.16
N GLU A 214 23.13 14.56 -41.98
CA GLU A 214 22.01 15.14 -42.82
C GLU A 214 20.63 14.40 -42.91
N GLN A 215 19.47 14.93 -43.35
CA GLN A 215 18.82 16.24 -43.68
C GLN A 215 17.26 16.00 -43.79
N SER A 216 16.27 16.90 -43.91
CA SER A 216 16.04 18.36 -43.69
C SER A 216 14.53 18.72 -43.86
N SER A 217 14.06 19.90 -43.41
CA SER A 217 12.84 20.67 -43.87
C SER A 217 11.42 20.04 -43.72
N SER A 218 10.28 20.76 -43.69
CA SER A 218 9.98 22.17 -43.31
C SER A 218 8.46 22.46 -43.16
N ALA A 219 8.09 23.13 -42.07
CA ALA A 219 7.13 24.26 -41.90
C ALA A 219 5.76 24.41 -42.65
N ALA A 220 4.83 25.01 -41.89
CA ALA A 220 3.70 25.92 -42.25
C ALA A 220 2.29 25.35 -42.52
N THR A 221 1.16 26.07 -42.35
CA THR A 221 0.66 27.17 -41.46
C THR A 221 -0.85 27.38 -41.77
N THR A 222 -1.62 28.09 -40.92
CA THR A 222 -2.97 28.72 -41.11
C THR A 222 -4.23 27.94 -40.71
N THR A 223 -5.38 28.54 -40.36
CA THR A 223 -5.78 29.73 -39.53
C THR A 223 -7.30 29.60 -39.26
N ALA A 224 -7.85 30.05 -38.11
CA ALA A 224 -9.31 30.14 -37.85
C ALA A 224 -9.95 31.41 -38.52
N PRO A 225 -11.29 31.70 -38.44
CA PRO A 225 -11.83 32.40 -37.24
C PRO A 225 -13.38 32.33 -36.96
N THR A 226 -13.80 32.67 -35.71
CA THR A 226 -15.04 33.44 -35.31
C THR A 226 -16.47 32.91 -35.62
N GLN A 227 -17.60 33.27 -34.96
CA GLN A 227 -17.93 34.12 -33.78
C GLN A 227 -19.32 33.77 -33.17
N GLU A 228 -19.63 34.34 -31.98
CA GLU A 228 -20.90 34.76 -31.28
C GLU A 228 -22.33 34.39 -31.82
N GLU A 229 -23.47 34.46 -31.11
CA GLU A 229 -24.00 35.23 -29.96
C GLU A 229 -24.76 34.29 -28.96
N ARG A 230 -25.02 34.52 -27.67
CA ARG A 230 -25.44 35.66 -26.80
C ARG A 230 -26.96 35.91 -26.72
N GLY A 231 -27.55 35.77 -25.53
CA GLY A 231 -28.95 36.18 -25.22
C GLY A 231 -29.43 35.75 -23.82
N ALA A 232 -29.98 36.67 -23.03
CA ALA A 232 -30.47 36.39 -21.67
C ALA A 232 -31.50 37.43 -21.17
N THR A 233 -32.52 37.00 -20.42
CA THR A 233 -33.41 37.87 -19.62
C THR A 233 -34.07 37.13 -18.47
N GLN A 234 -33.80 37.63 -17.25
CA GLN A 234 -34.71 38.00 -16.14
C GLN A 234 -36.13 37.38 -16.02
N GLN A 235 -36.75 37.35 -14.83
CA GLN A 235 -36.30 37.30 -13.42
C GLN A 235 -37.57 37.15 -12.57
N GLY A 236 -37.59 36.25 -11.57
CA GLY A 236 -38.72 36.12 -10.65
C GLY A 236 -38.24 35.63 -9.28
N THR A 237 -38.63 36.32 -8.22
CA THR A 237 -38.21 36.00 -6.83
C THR A 237 -39.01 34.84 -6.26
N VAL A 238 -38.76 33.64 -6.80
CA VAL A 238 -38.73 32.42 -5.98
C VAL A 238 -37.57 32.58 -4.98
N GLN A 239 -37.59 31.90 -3.84
CA GLN A 239 -36.32 31.63 -3.14
C GLN A 239 -35.47 30.78 -4.09
N SER A 240 -34.41 31.37 -4.64
CA SER A 240 -33.43 30.64 -5.43
C SER A 240 -32.63 29.75 -4.49
N PHE A 241 -33.15 28.55 -4.24
CA PHE A 241 -32.32 27.40 -3.92
C PHE A 241 -31.18 27.37 -4.95
N ALA A 242 -29.95 27.11 -4.49
CA ALA A 242 -28.85 26.89 -5.42
C ALA A 242 -29.27 25.79 -6.42
N ASP A 243 -28.97 26.00 -7.69
CA ASP A 243 -29.03 24.93 -8.69
C ASP A 243 -27.79 24.06 -8.49
N LEU A 244 -27.96 22.74 -8.42
CA LEU A 244 -26.82 21.81 -8.43
C LEU A 244 -25.99 21.95 -9.71
N GLY A 245 -26.60 22.48 -10.77
CA GLY A 245 -25.98 22.71 -12.06
C GLY A 245 -25.82 21.42 -12.85
N LYS A 246 -24.96 21.47 -13.85
CA LYS A 246 -24.79 20.38 -14.80
C LYS A 246 -23.93 19.25 -14.21
N VAL A 247 -24.59 18.15 -13.89
CA VAL A 247 -23.95 16.85 -13.65
C VAL A 247 -23.32 16.36 -14.96
N LYS A 248 -22.02 16.05 -14.94
CA LYS A 248 -21.26 15.44 -16.05
C LYS A 248 -21.33 13.91 -15.98
N ALA A 249 -21.13 13.35 -14.79
CA ALA A 249 -21.13 11.92 -14.51
C ALA A 249 -21.56 11.66 -13.05
N LYS A 250 -21.94 10.43 -12.72
CA LYS A 250 -22.30 10.02 -11.35
C LYS A 250 -22.13 8.52 -11.15
N TYR A 251 -21.95 8.12 -9.89
CA TYR A 251 -22.01 6.72 -9.45
C TYR A 251 -22.68 6.65 -8.06
N GLU A 252 -23.40 5.57 -7.77
CA GLU A 252 -24.08 5.37 -6.48
C GLU A 252 -23.96 3.96 -5.91
N TYR A 253 -23.63 3.89 -4.62
CA TYR A 253 -23.77 2.73 -3.77
C TYR A 253 -25.04 2.89 -2.93
N LYS A 254 -25.90 1.86 -2.90
CA LYS A 254 -27.15 1.82 -2.11
C LYS A 254 -27.33 0.46 -1.45
N GLY A 255 -28.04 0.44 -0.32
CA GLY A 255 -28.34 -0.79 0.41
C GLY A 255 -27.05 -1.51 0.79
N LYS A 256 -27.00 -2.84 0.62
CA LYS A 256 -25.81 -3.64 0.95
C LYS A 256 -24.51 -3.10 0.32
N ASN A 257 -24.57 -2.49 -0.87
CA ASN A 257 -23.40 -1.98 -1.58
C ASN A 257 -22.87 -0.68 -0.95
N ALA A 258 -23.73 0.07 -0.24
CA ALA A 258 -23.33 1.21 0.59
C ALA A 258 -22.76 0.78 1.95
N GLY A 259 -22.65 -0.51 2.24
CA GLY A 259 -22.21 -1.00 3.55
C GLY A 259 -23.35 -1.32 4.51
N ASN A 260 -24.62 -1.27 4.07
CA ASN A 260 -25.80 -1.69 4.86
C ASN A 260 -25.87 -3.23 5.00
N VAL A 261 -24.89 -3.78 5.70
CA VAL A 261 -24.83 -5.16 6.20
C VAL A 261 -24.20 -5.12 7.59
N PRO A 262 -24.61 -5.98 8.54
CA PRO A 262 -23.87 -6.17 9.77
C PRO A 262 -22.47 -6.68 9.46
N GLY A 263 -21.45 -6.06 10.04
CA GLY A 263 -20.06 -6.45 9.78
C GLY A 263 -19.10 -5.96 10.84
N SER A 264 -17.82 -6.27 10.66
CA SER A 264 -16.79 -5.95 11.63
C SER A 264 -15.43 -5.72 11.00
N TYR A 265 -14.58 -4.99 11.73
CA TYR A 265 -13.19 -4.75 11.38
C TYR A 265 -12.31 -4.88 12.63
N ASN A 266 -10.99 -4.98 12.43
CA ASN A 266 -10.03 -5.07 13.54
C ASN A 266 -9.38 -3.71 13.77
N ARG A 267 -9.84 -2.98 14.80
CA ARG A 267 -9.36 -1.66 15.20
C ARG A 267 -7.99 -1.76 15.85
N VAL A 268 -6.99 -0.99 15.41
CA VAL A 268 -5.69 -0.90 16.09
C VAL A 268 -5.88 -0.24 17.45
N THR A 269 -5.35 -0.86 18.51
CA THR A 269 -5.35 -0.34 19.89
C THR A 269 -3.94 -0.06 20.41
N ASP A 270 -2.94 -0.78 19.90
CA ASP A 270 -1.52 -0.50 20.13
C ASP A 270 -0.77 -0.60 18.78
N LEU A 271 -0.02 0.45 18.44
CA LEU A 271 0.71 0.53 17.17
C LEU A 271 2.04 -0.24 17.21
N GLY A 272 2.69 -0.32 18.38
CA GLY A 272 4.00 -0.95 18.56
C GLY A 272 3.95 -2.46 18.38
N SER A 273 2.97 -3.12 19.02
CA SER A 273 2.69 -4.54 18.83
C SER A 273 1.77 -4.84 17.63
N CYS A 274 1.20 -3.81 17.00
CA CYS A 274 0.07 -3.90 16.08
C CYS A 274 -1.12 -4.70 16.65
N THR A 275 -1.38 -4.59 17.95
CA THR A 275 -2.54 -5.24 18.58
C THR A 275 -3.84 -4.58 18.09
N LYS A 276 -4.83 -5.42 17.76
CA LYS A 276 -6.12 -5.01 17.26
C LYS A 276 -7.27 -5.66 18.04
N GLU A 277 -8.40 -4.99 18.13
CA GLU A 277 -9.65 -5.52 18.70
C GLU A 277 -10.79 -5.55 17.66
N PRO A 278 -11.70 -6.54 17.72
CA PRO A 278 -12.81 -6.62 16.77
C PRO A 278 -13.92 -5.61 17.13
N VAL A 279 -14.17 -4.65 16.23
CA VAL A 279 -15.27 -3.68 16.33
C VAL A 279 -16.41 -4.11 15.42
N GLN A 280 -17.62 -4.20 15.97
CA GLN A 280 -18.86 -4.45 15.21
C GLN A 280 -19.46 -3.11 14.75
N VAL A 281 -19.78 -2.98 13.47
CA VAL A 281 -20.45 -1.81 12.90
C VAL A 281 -21.80 -2.23 12.33
N ASN A 282 -22.82 -1.40 12.59
CA ASN A 282 -24.17 -1.57 12.06
C ASN A 282 -24.72 -0.20 11.67
N SER A 283 -24.36 0.25 10.46
CA SER A 283 -24.82 1.50 9.85
C SER A 283 -25.17 1.25 8.38
N PRO A 284 -26.20 1.93 7.82
CA PRO A 284 -26.51 1.85 6.40
C PRO A 284 -25.38 2.29 5.45
N VAL A 285 -24.40 3.07 5.92
CA VAL A 285 -23.19 3.42 5.14
C VAL A 285 -21.94 2.61 5.55
N GLY A 286 -22.10 1.56 6.36
CA GLY A 286 -21.00 0.74 6.88
C GLY A 286 -19.98 1.56 7.68
N PRO A 287 -18.68 1.25 7.58
CA PRO A 287 -17.62 1.99 8.28
C PRO A 287 -17.52 3.49 7.93
N MET A 288 -18.03 3.92 6.76
CA MET A 288 -18.06 5.35 6.38
C MET A 288 -19.00 6.21 7.24
N SER A 289 -19.66 5.63 8.26
CA SER A 289 -20.36 6.36 9.33
C SER A 289 -19.44 6.89 10.44
N GLU A 290 -18.24 6.32 10.59
CA GLU A 290 -17.20 6.73 11.55
C GLU A 290 -16.44 7.99 11.06
N PRO A 291 -15.43 8.51 11.79
CA PRO A 291 -14.55 9.58 11.30
C PRO A 291 -13.79 9.18 10.03
N VAL A 292 -13.83 10.03 9.00
CA VAL A 292 -13.12 9.81 7.72
C VAL A 292 -12.13 10.93 7.38
N SER A 293 -11.22 10.63 6.47
CA SER A 293 -10.23 11.53 5.86
C SER A 293 -10.22 11.34 4.34
N MET A 294 -9.94 12.40 3.58
CA MET A 294 -9.64 12.29 2.14
C MET A 294 -8.13 12.32 1.89
N ILE A 295 -7.70 11.55 0.88
CA ILE A 295 -6.32 11.40 0.45
C ILE A 295 -6.26 11.71 -1.05
N PHE A 296 -5.18 12.37 -1.46
CA PHE A 296 -4.98 12.91 -2.79
C PHE A 296 -3.59 12.51 -3.30
N ARG A 297 -3.49 11.99 -4.53
CA ARG A 297 -2.22 11.60 -5.18
C ARG A 297 -2.01 12.36 -6.50
N GLY A 298 -0.78 12.81 -6.75
CA GLY A 298 -0.39 13.47 -8.00
C GLY A 298 -0.20 12.53 -9.20
N PRO A 299 -0.16 13.04 -10.45
CA PRO A 299 -0.19 14.45 -10.86
C PRO A 299 -1.58 15.10 -10.76
N GLN A 300 -1.74 16.04 -9.82
CA GLN A 300 -3.05 16.63 -9.50
C GLN A 300 -2.91 18.06 -9.00
N GLU A 301 -3.78 18.94 -9.48
CA GLU A 301 -3.98 20.27 -8.91
C GLU A 301 -5.24 20.26 -8.03
N ILE A 302 -5.17 20.89 -6.85
CA ILE A 302 -6.29 21.03 -5.90
C ILE A 302 -6.57 22.51 -5.71
N GLN A 303 -7.73 22.96 -6.21
CA GLN A 303 -8.09 24.39 -6.25
C GLN A 303 -8.96 24.78 -5.04
N ASN A 304 -9.98 23.97 -4.71
CA ASN A 304 -10.88 24.22 -3.59
C ASN A 304 -11.31 22.91 -2.91
N ILE A 305 -11.53 22.97 -1.59
CA ILE A 305 -12.15 21.90 -0.79
C ILE A 305 -13.21 22.54 0.11
N ALA A 306 -14.37 21.90 0.25
CA ALA A 306 -15.36 22.22 1.28
C ALA A 306 -15.95 20.92 1.86
N VAL A 307 -16.08 20.86 3.19
CA VAL A 307 -16.67 19.72 3.91
C VAL A 307 -17.91 20.19 4.66
N TYR A 308 -19.00 19.44 4.54
CA TYR A 308 -20.30 19.70 5.15
C TYR A 308 -20.77 18.46 5.93
N VAL A 309 -21.37 18.65 7.11
CA VAL A 309 -21.81 17.56 8.00
C VAL A 309 -23.16 17.91 8.61
N ASP A 310 -24.14 17.00 8.56
CA ASP A 310 -25.45 17.16 9.19
C ASP A 310 -25.46 16.50 10.58
N GLU A 311 -24.92 17.23 11.55
CA GLU A 311 -24.83 16.77 12.93
C GLU A 311 -26.22 16.52 13.52
N GLY A 312 -26.51 15.24 13.78
CA GLY A 312 -27.79 14.78 14.31
C GLY A 312 -28.90 14.54 13.27
N GLY A 313 -28.64 14.70 11.97
CA GLY A 313 -29.62 14.41 10.92
C GLY A 313 -30.81 15.38 10.90
N ASN A 314 -30.55 16.66 11.18
CA ASN A 314 -31.52 17.74 11.25
C ASN A 314 -31.83 18.38 9.89
N GLY A 315 -31.11 18.02 8.82
CA GLY A 315 -31.28 18.56 7.47
C GLY A 315 -30.56 19.89 7.22
N SER A 316 -29.76 20.37 8.17
CA SER A 316 -28.82 21.47 7.99
C SER A 316 -27.43 20.88 7.81
N TRP A 317 -26.74 21.28 6.75
CA TRP A 317 -25.44 20.77 6.34
C TRP A 317 -24.46 21.95 6.30
N PRO A 318 -24.10 22.55 7.45
CA PRO A 318 -23.16 23.66 7.51
C PRO A 318 -21.79 23.26 6.99
N ARG A 319 -21.06 24.21 6.38
CA ARG A 319 -19.66 24.04 5.99
C ARG A 319 -18.79 24.03 7.25
N VAL A 320 -18.29 22.86 7.63
CA VAL A 320 -17.48 22.66 8.85
C VAL A 320 -15.98 22.84 8.60
N SER A 321 -15.51 22.70 7.36
CA SER A 321 -14.11 22.91 6.95
C SER A 321 -14.01 23.40 5.51
N SER A 322 -12.95 24.14 5.17
CA SER A 322 -12.67 24.59 3.80
C SER A 322 -11.19 24.82 3.49
N TYR A 323 -10.86 24.86 2.20
CA TYR A 323 -9.60 25.38 1.66
C TYR A 323 -9.85 26.05 0.30
N CYS A 324 -9.19 27.19 0.06
CA CYS A 324 -9.16 27.88 -1.23
C CYS A 324 -7.70 28.17 -1.61
N ARG A 325 -7.22 27.55 -2.70
CA ARG A 325 -5.87 27.75 -3.25
C ARG A 325 -5.61 29.20 -3.64
N LYS A 326 -6.60 29.83 -4.29
CA LYS A 326 -6.51 31.17 -4.88
C LYS A 326 -6.25 32.24 -3.83
N ASP A 327 -6.90 32.11 -2.67
CA ASP A 327 -6.88 33.10 -1.59
C ASP A 327 -5.95 32.67 -0.43
N GLY A 328 -5.41 31.46 -0.48
CA GLY A 328 -4.48 30.90 0.52
C GLY A 328 -5.13 30.59 1.87
N THR A 329 -6.46 30.46 1.91
CA THR A 329 -7.24 30.32 3.15
C THR A 329 -7.53 28.85 3.47
N VAL A 330 -7.46 28.50 4.76
CA VAL A 330 -7.84 27.19 5.31
C VAL A 330 -8.72 27.42 6.54
N GLU A 331 -9.85 26.72 6.62
CA GLU A 331 -10.78 26.74 7.76
C GLU A 331 -10.94 25.33 8.31
N ASN A 332 -10.62 25.13 9.60
CA ASN A 332 -10.80 23.85 10.31
C ASN A 332 -10.30 22.62 9.52
N LEU A 333 -9.12 22.73 8.92
CA LEU A 333 -8.49 21.67 8.13
C LEU A 333 -6.98 21.75 8.31
N THR A 334 -6.29 20.61 8.30
CA THR A 334 -4.83 20.55 8.21
C THR A 334 -4.41 19.59 7.10
N PHE A 335 -3.33 19.94 6.40
CA PHE A 335 -2.72 19.11 5.36
C PHE A 335 -1.60 18.27 5.97
N MET A 336 -1.70 16.95 5.78
CA MET A 336 -0.82 15.97 6.40
C MET A 336 -0.24 15.02 5.35
N ASN A 337 0.86 14.36 5.67
CA ASN A 337 1.40 13.25 4.89
C ASN A 337 2.11 12.22 5.80
N ASN A 338 2.38 11.05 5.24
CA ASN A 338 3.00 9.91 5.92
C ASN A 338 4.54 10.04 6.05
N LYS A 339 5.07 11.23 6.37
CA LYS A 339 6.53 11.51 6.37
C LYS A 339 7.14 11.80 7.74
N ASN A 340 6.37 11.67 8.82
CA ASN A 340 6.86 11.65 10.19
C ASN A 340 7.25 10.21 10.60
N ILE A 341 8.19 9.61 9.88
CA ILE A 341 8.57 8.20 10.06
C ILE A 341 9.24 7.97 11.44
N ASP A 342 8.77 6.95 12.17
CA ASP A 342 9.48 6.44 13.36
C ASP A 342 10.68 5.56 12.95
N TYR A 343 11.88 6.14 13.00
CA TYR A 343 13.12 5.44 12.69
C TYR A 343 13.62 4.51 13.83
N SER A 344 12.97 4.48 15.00
CA SER A 344 13.33 3.56 16.08
C SER A 344 13.00 2.10 15.75
N GLY A 345 12.02 1.88 14.86
CA GLY A 345 11.49 0.55 14.55
C GLY A 345 10.63 -0.05 15.67
N GLN A 346 10.16 0.77 16.61
CA GLN A 346 9.26 0.36 17.70
C GLN A 346 7.79 0.77 17.43
N ASN A 347 7.54 1.49 16.35
CA ASN A 347 6.27 2.14 15.98
C ASN A 347 5.68 2.96 17.14
N ALA A 348 6.53 3.76 17.79
CA ALA A 348 6.16 4.58 18.95
C ALA A 348 5.18 5.71 18.60
N HIS A 349 5.09 6.08 17.32
CA HIS A 349 4.07 6.96 16.75
C HIS A 349 3.77 6.59 15.30
N GLY A 350 2.61 7.01 14.78
CA GLY A 350 2.26 6.85 13.38
C GLY A 350 3.18 7.67 12.45
N PRO A 351 3.21 7.35 11.13
CA PRO A 351 4.00 8.07 10.13
C PRO A 351 3.41 9.46 9.80
N GLN A 352 2.25 9.81 10.34
CA GLN A 352 1.49 11.03 10.06
C GLN A 352 2.19 12.29 10.62
N GLY A 353 2.33 13.31 9.79
CA GLY A 353 2.82 14.64 10.15
C GLY A 353 2.35 15.71 9.17
N TYR A 354 2.62 16.99 9.45
CA TYR A 354 2.22 18.07 8.55
C TYR A 354 2.90 17.95 7.18
N ALA A 355 2.17 18.21 6.11
CA ALA A 355 2.73 18.26 4.77
C ALA A 355 3.50 19.57 4.52
N SER A 356 4.58 19.51 3.73
CA SER A 356 5.14 20.71 3.09
C SER A 356 4.10 21.36 2.17
N ALA A 357 4.29 22.64 1.82
CA ALA A 357 3.37 23.36 0.92
C ALA A 357 3.20 22.67 -0.45
N ASP A 358 4.14 21.85 -0.89
CA ASP A 358 4.09 21.07 -2.13
C ASP A 358 3.93 19.55 -1.91
N GLY A 359 3.60 19.14 -0.67
CA GLY A 359 3.35 17.76 -0.25
C GLY A 359 4.57 16.82 -0.26
N LYS A 360 5.71 17.22 -0.83
CA LYS A 360 6.87 16.34 -1.06
C LYS A 360 7.58 15.92 0.23
N ASP A 361 7.52 16.73 1.27
CA ASP A 361 8.27 16.56 2.52
C ASP A 361 7.39 16.78 3.76
N LYS A 362 7.94 16.51 4.95
CA LYS A 362 7.33 16.87 6.23
C LYS A 362 7.57 18.35 6.52
N ALA A 363 6.57 19.04 7.07
CA ALA A 363 6.73 20.32 7.77
C ALA A 363 6.69 20.13 9.30
N ASP A 364 7.31 21.06 10.04
CA ASP A 364 7.29 21.06 11.51
C ASP A 364 6.02 21.69 12.10
N GLU A 365 5.29 22.48 11.30
CA GLU A 365 4.01 23.11 11.66
C GLU A 365 2.99 23.06 10.52
N ALA A 366 1.71 23.26 10.86
CA ALA A 366 0.59 23.20 9.92
C ALA A 366 0.75 24.23 8.79
N THR A 367 0.97 23.74 7.58
CA THR A 367 1.33 24.55 6.41
C THR A 367 0.15 24.62 5.42
N VAL A 368 -0.10 25.80 4.86
CA VAL A 368 -1.09 25.96 3.78
C VAL A 368 -0.56 25.29 2.52
N PHE A 369 -1.32 24.35 1.97
CA PHE A 369 -0.95 23.65 0.74
C PHE A 369 -1.02 24.58 -0.48
N SER A 370 -0.08 24.44 -1.41
CA SER A 370 0.04 25.26 -2.63
C SER A 370 -0.90 24.84 -3.76
N GLY A 371 -1.58 23.70 -3.60
CA GLY A 371 -2.53 23.17 -4.57
C GLY A 371 -1.91 22.34 -5.70
N GLU A 372 -0.65 21.89 -5.61
CA GLU A 372 0.01 21.06 -6.63
C GLU A 372 0.67 19.81 -6.04
N LEU A 373 0.24 18.63 -6.52
CA LEU A 373 0.84 17.32 -6.25
C LEU A 373 1.55 16.83 -7.52
N ALA A 374 2.86 16.57 -7.41
CA ALA A 374 3.65 16.07 -8.54
C ALA A 374 3.43 14.57 -8.79
N GLU A 375 3.66 14.15 -10.03
CA GLU A 375 3.78 12.74 -10.42
C GLU A 375 4.99 12.07 -9.74
N ALA A 376 4.97 10.73 -9.72
CA ALA A 376 6.14 9.89 -9.46
C ALA A 376 7.41 10.38 -10.19
N SER A 377 8.48 10.61 -9.43
CA SER A 377 9.83 10.77 -9.98
C SER A 377 10.45 9.45 -10.43
N ASP A 378 9.95 8.30 -9.92
CA ASP A 378 10.40 6.97 -10.34
C ASP A 378 9.24 5.95 -10.32
N PRO A 379 8.49 5.81 -11.43
CA PRO A 379 7.36 4.88 -11.54
C PRO A 379 7.74 3.40 -11.41
N THR A 380 9.03 3.05 -11.35
CA THR A 380 9.47 1.66 -11.16
C THR A 380 9.40 1.22 -9.69
N LYS A 381 9.30 2.16 -8.75
CA LYS A 381 9.24 1.88 -7.30
C LYS A 381 7.82 1.52 -6.83
N ILE A 382 7.18 0.58 -7.54
CA ILE A 382 5.87 0.03 -7.18
C ILE A 382 5.95 -0.54 -5.76
N GLY A 383 5.02 -0.13 -4.88
CA GLY A 383 5.05 -0.50 -3.46
C GLY A 383 6.06 0.26 -2.59
N GLY A 384 6.80 1.24 -3.13
CA GLY A 384 7.83 2.02 -2.43
C GLY A 384 7.35 2.99 -1.34
N GLY A 385 6.13 2.80 -0.82
CA GLY A 385 5.49 3.66 0.17
C GLY A 385 5.06 5.04 -0.38
N PRO A 386 4.59 5.94 0.51
CA PRO A 386 4.03 7.24 0.15
C PRO A 386 5.11 8.31 -0.11
N GLY A 387 5.05 8.96 -1.27
CA GLY A 387 5.83 10.16 -1.57
C GLY A 387 6.32 10.23 -3.00
N ILE A 388 7.15 11.25 -3.31
CA ILE A 388 7.56 11.58 -4.69
C ILE A 388 8.07 10.40 -5.54
N ALA A 389 8.58 9.31 -4.94
CA ALA A 389 8.88 8.06 -5.65
C ALA A 389 7.67 7.51 -6.44
N THR A 390 6.54 7.30 -5.76
CA THR A 390 5.30 6.68 -6.25
C THR A 390 4.25 7.69 -6.73
N GLY A 391 4.37 8.94 -6.25
CA GLY A 391 3.44 10.05 -6.51
C GLY A 391 3.33 10.89 -5.24
N VAL A 392 3.25 12.22 -5.35
CA VAL A 392 3.09 13.03 -4.12
C VAL A 392 1.70 12.77 -3.54
N GLU A 393 1.68 12.25 -2.31
CA GLU A 393 0.47 11.97 -1.55
C GLU A 393 0.34 12.90 -0.35
N ILE A 394 -0.85 13.47 -0.18
CA ILE A 394 -1.27 14.18 1.03
C ILE A 394 -2.65 13.69 1.47
N ASN A 395 -2.96 13.82 2.75
CA ASN A 395 -4.29 13.64 3.31
C ASN A 395 -4.75 14.91 4.04
N ILE A 396 -6.05 15.03 4.27
CA ILE A 396 -6.65 16.12 5.03
C ILE A 396 -7.31 15.59 6.30
N MET A 397 -7.09 16.29 7.40
CA MET A 397 -7.76 16.08 8.68
C MET A 397 -8.45 17.39 9.11
N THR A 398 -9.30 17.36 10.14
CA THR A 398 -9.86 18.60 10.73
C THR A 398 -8.77 19.48 11.36
N GLY A 399 -9.10 20.69 11.78
CA GLY A 399 -8.20 21.55 12.56
C GLY A 399 -8.01 21.10 14.01
N GLU A 400 -8.68 20.04 14.47
CA GLU A 400 -8.70 19.63 15.87
C GLU A 400 -7.84 18.38 16.13
N LYS A 401 -6.90 18.46 17.07
CA LYS A 401 -6.06 17.33 17.46
C LYS A 401 -6.83 16.19 18.15
N CYS A 402 -6.29 14.98 18.02
CA CYS A 402 -6.62 13.87 18.90
C CYS A 402 -6.12 14.17 20.33
N ASN A 403 -6.96 13.87 21.31
CA ASN A 403 -6.77 14.10 22.74
C ASN A 403 -7.51 12.99 23.54
N GLY A 404 -7.38 11.73 23.07
CA GLY A 404 -8.04 10.55 23.64
C GLY A 404 -9.48 10.29 23.17
N GLN A 405 -10.08 11.17 22.36
CA GLN A 405 -11.43 11.01 21.78
C GLN A 405 -11.45 10.37 20.38
N CYS A 406 -10.30 10.31 19.70
CA CYS A 406 -10.18 9.61 18.42
C CYS A 406 -10.39 8.10 18.61
N LEU A 407 -11.01 7.45 17.62
CA LEU A 407 -11.19 6.00 17.65
C LEU A 407 -9.83 5.30 17.52
N GLY A 408 -9.62 4.19 18.22
CA GLY A 408 -8.41 3.37 18.11
C GLY A 408 -7.15 4.06 18.60
N PHE A 409 -6.00 3.63 18.07
CA PHE A 409 -4.72 4.28 18.30
C PHE A 409 -4.69 5.69 17.69
N SER A 410 -4.18 6.66 18.46
CA SER A 410 -3.74 7.98 17.97
C SER A 410 -2.62 8.52 18.86
N GLY A 411 -1.70 9.28 18.28
CA GLY A 411 -0.55 9.89 18.95
C GLY A 411 -0.51 11.42 18.81
N ASP A 412 0.58 12.02 19.30
CA ASP A 412 0.70 13.50 19.47
C ASP A 412 0.55 14.33 18.18
N ASN A 413 0.75 13.74 17.01
CA ASN A 413 0.63 14.41 15.70
C ASN A 413 -0.72 14.19 15.01
N ASP A 414 -1.65 13.45 15.63
CA ASP A 414 -2.91 13.09 15.01
C ASP A 414 -4.02 14.12 15.22
N TYR A 415 -4.93 14.14 14.24
CA TYR A 415 -6.05 15.06 14.12
C TYR A 415 -7.34 14.29 13.84
N GLN A 416 -8.49 14.81 14.24
CA GLN A 416 -9.77 14.16 14.01
C GLN A 416 -10.10 14.09 12.51
N GLY A 417 -10.80 13.02 12.10
CA GLY A 417 -11.53 13.00 10.83
C GLY A 417 -12.96 13.50 11.00
N TRP A 418 -13.65 13.77 9.90
CA TRP A 418 -15.05 14.21 9.94
C TRP A 418 -15.97 13.02 10.24
N ASN A 419 -16.75 13.12 11.32
CA ASN A 419 -17.54 12.04 11.92
C ASN A 419 -19.03 12.11 11.55
N GLY A 420 -19.79 11.04 11.85
CA GLY A 420 -21.24 10.97 11.67
C GLY A 420 -21.67 10.37 10.32
N GLY A 421 -22.89 9.83 10.25
CA GLY A 421 -23.41 9.14 9.07
C GLY A 421 -23.81 10.03 7.89
N LYS A 422 -23.78 11.36 8.05
CA LYS A 422 -24.20 12.35 7.05
C LYS A 422 -23.10 13.35 6.78
N LYS A 423 -22.34 13.14 5.70
CA LYS A 423 -21.15 13.93 5.34
C LYS A 423 -21.12 14.18 3.84
N ALA A 424 -20.74 15.38 3.43
CA ALA A 424 -20.54 15.71 2.04
C ALA A 424 -19.20 16.42 1.85
N PHE A 425 -18.35 15.86 1.00
CA PHE A 425 -17.07 16.43 0.62
C PHE A 425 -17.17 16.95 -0.82
N VAL A 426 -16.78 18.20 -1.04
CA VAL A 426 -16.76 18.84 -2.34
C VAL A 426 -15.34 19.27 -2.65
N THR A 427 -14.78 18.80 -3.75
CA THR A 427 -13.39 19.11 -4.16
C THR A 427 -13.35 19.57 -5.61
N GLU A 428 -12.76 20.74 -5.86
CA GLU A 428 -12.38 21.18 -7.20
C GLU A 428 -10.93 20.81 -7.47
N VAL A 429 -10.72 19.93 -8.43
CA VAL A 429 -9.41 19.39 -8.81
C VAL A 429 -9.20 19.42 -10.32
N LYS A 430 -7.97 19.19 -10.74
CA LYS A 430 -7.63 18.86 -12.13
C LYS A 430 -6.60 17.74 -12.11
N MET A 431 -6.77 16.72 -12.96
CA MET A 431 -5.91 15.54 -13.02
C MET A 431 -5.08 15.55 -14.32
N PRO A 432 -4.13 16.50 -14.49
CA PRO A 432 -3.37 16.64 -15.74
C PRO A 432 -2.60 15.36 -16.08
N LYS A 433 -2.42 15.09 -17.38
CA LYS A 433 -1.66 13.92 -17.85
C LYS A 433 -0.19 14.04 -17.43
N GLY A 434 0.27 13.04 -16.68
CA GLY A 434 1.68 12.78 -16.42
C GLY A 434 2.35 12.04 -17.58
N LYS A 435 3.45 11.38 -17.24
CA LYS A 435 4.24 10.51 -18.11
C LYS A 435 4.06 9.05 -17.73
N MET A 436 4.37 8.72 -16.48
CA MET A 436 4.34 7.41 -15.86
C MET A 436 4.40 7.61 -14.32
N PRO A 437 3.55 6.94 -13.52
CA PRO A 437 2.57 5.95 -13.95
C PRO A 437 1.28 6.59 -14.50
N ASP A 438 1.16 7.93 -14.45
CA ASP A 438 -0.03 8.71 -14.75
C ASP A 438 -1.29 8.27 -13.96
N GLN A 439 -1.13 8.15 -12.63
CA GLN A 439 -2.13 7.64 -11.68
C GLN A 439 -2.55 8.66 -10.60
N PRO A 440 -3.07 9.85 -10.95
CA PRO A 440 -3.67 10.70 -9.94
C PRO A 440 -4.91 10.03 -9.32
N ALA A 441 -5.17 10.34 -8.06
CA ALA A 441 -6.24 9.72 -7.29
C ALA A 441 -6.84 10.65 -6.25
N ILE A 442 -8.12 10.40 -5.97
CA ILE A 442 -8.83 10.85 -4.78
C ILE A 442 -9.53 9.64 -4.17
N TRP A 443 -9.25 9.38 -2.90
CA TRP A 443 -9.89 8.32 -2.13
C TRP A 443 -10.11 8.76 -0.68
N MET A 444 -10.90 7.97 0.04
CA MET A 444 -11.33 8.27 1.40
C MET A 444 -11.12 7.04 2.28
N LEU A 445 -10.52 7.27 3.45
CA LEU A 445 -10.25 6.27 4.45
C LEU A 445 -10.89 6.65 5.78
N ASN A 446 -11.17 5.65 6.60
CA ASN A 446 -11.42 5.85 8.02
C ASN A 446 -10.19 6.51 8.68
N ALA A 447 -10.40 7.54 9.49
CA ALA A 447 -9.33 8.37 10.06
C ALA A 447 -8.28 7.56 10.84
N GLN A 448 -8.73 6.46 11.47
CA GLN A 448 -7.90 5.49 12.19
C GLN A 448 -6.76 4.90 11.34
N VAL A 449 -6.93 4.83 10.01
CA VAL A 449 -5.91 4.36 9.07
C VAL A 449 -4.76 5.35 8.95
N MET A 450 -5.03 6.64 9.08
CA MET A 450 -4.01 7.70 9.06
C MET A 450 -3.28 7.80 10.40
N HIS A 451 -3.98 7.62 11.52
CA HIS A 451 -3.41 7.68 12.87
C HIS A 451 -2.41 6.56 13.16
N SER A 452 -2.68 5.37 12.63
CA SER A 452 -1.85 4.18 12.84
C SER A 452 -0.72 4.09 11.82
N ASN A 453 -0.99 3.59 10.61
CA ASN A 453 -0.09 3.63 9.45
C ASN A 453 -0.82 3.18 8.17
N GLN A 454 -1.07 4.08 7.21
CA GLN A 454 -1.85 3.81 5.99
C GLN A 454 -1.34 2.61 5.15
N TYR A 455 -0.04 2.34 5.21
CA TYR A 455 0.65 1.29 4.42
C TYR A 455 1.30 0.21 5.31
N GLY A 456 0.94 0.15 6.58
CA GLY A 456 1.45 -0.81 7.56
C GLY A 456 0.36 -1.27 8.52
N CYS A 457 0.61 -1.15 9.83
CA CYS A 457 -0.41 -1.49 10.83
C CYS A 457 -1.57 -0.49 10.81
N ASN A 458 -2.76 -0.92 10.35
CA ASN A 458 -4.00 -0.15 10.40
C ASN A 458 -5.24 -1.08 10.49
N CYS A 459 -6.44 -0.50 10.47
CA CYS A 459 -7.71 -1.23 10.51
C CYS A 459 -8.30 -1.60 9.13
N ARG A 460 -7.67 -1.14 8.05
CA ARG A 460 -7.96 -1.53 6.66
C ARG A 460 -7.48 -2.97 6.45
N GLY A 461 -8.03 -3.66 5.46
CA GLY A 461 -7.48 -4.93 5.01
C GLY A 461 -6.64 -4.75 3.75
N ILE A 462 -6.60 -5.79 2.90
CA ILE A 462 -5.81 -5.83 1.67
C ILE A 462 -6.69 -6.40 0.54
N GLY A 463 -6.65 -5.74 -0.63
CA GLY A 463 -7.47 -6.11 -1.78
C GLY A 463 -8.97 -5.94 -1.47
N PRO A 464 -9.84 -6.94 -1.74
CA PRO A 464 -11.27 -6.79 -1.50
C PRO A 464 -11.64 -6.65 -0.03
N VAL A 465 -10.79 -7.10 0.90
CA VAL A 465 -11.01 -7.01 2.34
C VAL A 465 -10.77 -5.56 2.78
N GLY A 466 -11.82 -4.74 2.85
CA GLY A 466 -11.65 -3.32 3.19
C GLY A 466 -11.49 -3.01 4.68
N GLY A 467 -11.84 -3.94 5.58
CA GLY A 467 -11.77 -3.72 7.02
C GLY A 467 -12.60 -2.51 7.47
N CYS A 468 -11.95 -1.51 8.07
CA CYS A 468 -12.59 -0.27 8.52
C CYS A 468 -12.94 0.73 7.40
N GLY A 469 -12.76 0.36 6.13
CA GLY A 469 -13.33 1.07 4.99
C GLY A 469 -12.33 1.85 4.13
N GLU A 470 -12.42 1.65 2.83
CA GLU A 470 -11.69 2.39 1.79
C GLU A 470 -12.63 2.68 0.62
N LEU A 471 -12.81 3.95 0.27
CA LEU A 471 -13.68 4.44 -0.80
C LEU A 471 -12.85 5.23 -1.81
N ASP A 472 -12.56 4.64 -2.95
CA ASP A 472 -11.98 5.34 -4.09
C ASP A 472 -13.07 6.22 -4.72
N ILE A 473 -12.80 7.52 -4.84
CA ILE A 473 -13.76 8.52 -5.32
C ILE A 473 -13.53 8.79 -6.80
N ALA A 474 -12.26 8.95 -7.17
CA ALA A 474 -11.81 9.12 -8.54
C ALA A 474 -10.34 8.69 -8.64
N GLU A 475 -10.08 7.42 -8.98
CA GLU A 475 -8.72 6.91 -9.20
C GLU A 475 -8.47 6.52 -10.67
N VAL A 476 -7.28 6.85 -11.19
CA VAL A 476 -6.84 6.46 -12.55
C VAL A 476 -6.02 5.16 -12.49
N ILE A 477 -6.69 4.01 -12.46
CA ILE A 477 -6.07 2.67 -12.31
C ILE A 477 -5.47 2.08 -13.61
N GLU A 478 -4.55 1.11 -13.47
CA GLU A 478 -3.81 0.47 -14.59
C GLU A 478 -4.59 -0.55 -15.41
N THR A 479 -5.78 -0.95 -14.96
CA THR A 479 -6.70 -1.76 -15.78
C THR A 479 -7.18 -1.02 -17.05
N ASN A 480 -7.00 0.31 -17.10
CA ASN A 480 -7.16 1.13 -18.31
C ASN A 480 -5.80 1.72 -18.78
N PRO A 481 -5.14 1.09 -19.78
CA PRO A 481 -3.89 1.58 -20.35
C PRO A 481 -3.93 3.00 -20.95
N SER A 482 -5.12 3.53 -21.27
CA SER A 482 -5.28 4.88 -21.82
C SER A 482 -5.23 6.00 -20.77
N ARG A 483 -5.34 5.65 -19.48
CA ARG A 483 -5.35 6.59 -18.33
C ARG A 483 -6.37 7.74 -18.46
N ASP A 484 -7.41 7.54 -19.25
CA ASP A 484 -8.36 8.58 -19.71
C ASP A 484 -9.71 8.55 -18.98
N LYS A 485 -9.80 7.78 -17.90
CA LYS A 485 -10.99 7.58 -17.07
C LYS A 485 -10.64 7.47 -15.60
N VAL A 486 -11.66 7.62 -14.75
CA VAL A 486 -11.58 7.43 -13.30
C VAL A 486 -12.47 6.25 -12.84
N THR A 487 -12.05 5.59 -11.78
CA THR A 487 -12.71 4.48 -11.08
C THR A 487 -13.23 4.93 -9.72
N THR A 488 -14.30 4.28 -9.26
CA THR A 488 -14.79 4.28 -7.88
C THR A 488 -14.94 2.86 -7.38
N HIS A 489 -14.42 2.54 -6.20
CA HIS A 489 -14.65 1.28 -5.49
C HIS A 489 -14.90 1.57 -4.00
N TYR A 490 -15.77 0.79 -3.37
CA TYR A 490 -15.94 0.81 -1.91
C TYR A 490 -15.66 -0.57 -1.35
N TYR A 491 -14.58 -0.66 -0.57
CA TYR A 491 -14.14 -1.86 0.13
C TYR A 491 -14.45 -1.73 1.62
N PHE A 492 -15.04 -2.74 2.24
CA PHE A 492 -15.35 -2.76 3.67
C PHE A 492 -15.43 -4.19 4.24
N TYR A 493 -15.28 -4.30 5.56
CA TYR A 493 -15.35 -5.54 6.34
C TYR A 493 -14.47 -6.66 5.74
N ASP A 494 -15.07 -7.82 5.44
CA ASP A 494 -14.44 -9.03 4.92
C ASP A 494 -14.35 -9.08 3.38
N GLY A 495 -14.86 -8.06 2.66
CA GLY A 495 -14.88 -8.03 1.21
C GLY A 495 -15.94 -8.91 0.54
N THR A 496 -16.88 -9.50 1.29
CA THR A 496 -17.95 -10.34 0.71
C THR A 496 -18.97 -9.57 -0.13
N VAL A 497 -19.05 -8.24 0.04
CA VAL A 497 -19.80 -7.34 -0.84
C VAL A 497 -18.83 -6.65 -1.80
N LEU A 498 -18.82 -7.09 -3.05
CA LEU A 498 -17.99 -6.52 -4.11
C LEU A 498 -18.60 -5.24 -4.70
N SER A 499 -17.77 -4.23 -4.97
CA SER A 499 -18.17 -3.00 -5.66
C SER A 499 -18.66 -3.28 -7.09
N PRO A 500 -19.90 -2.92 -7.47
CA PRO A 500 -20.50 -3.37 -8.72
C PRO A 500 -20.17 -2.46 -9.92
N GLY A 501 -18.99 -2.66 -10.52
CA GLY A 501 -18.64 -2.04 -11.81
C GLY A 501 -18.47 -0.52 -11.78
N GLY A 502 -17.83 -0.01 -10.73
CA GLY A 502 -17.35 1.38 -10.67
C GLY A 502 -16.01 1.60 -11.36
N ASP A 503 -15.35 0.53 -11.83
CA ASP A 503 -14.23 0.55 -12.77
C ASP A 503 -14.54 1.48 -13.96
N ASN A 504 -13.70 2.50 -14.16
CA ASN A 504 -13.70 3.32 -15.37
C ASN A 504 -15.07 3.97 -15.70
N PHE A 505 -15.81 4.37 -14.66
CA PHE A 505 -17.19 4.85 -14.76
C PHE A 505 -17.34 6.21 -15.46
N ALA A 506 -16.35 7.09 -15.35
CA ALA A 506 -16.38 8.45 -15.90
C ALA A 506 -15.09 8.79 -16.67
N PRO A 507 -15.14 9.66 -17.69
CA PRO A 507 -13.93 10.23 -18.31
C PRO A 507 -13.11 11.06 -17.31
N ARG A 508 -11.79 11.01 -17.43
CA ARG A 508 -10.87 11.86 -16.66
C ARG A 508 -10.74 13.22 -17.35
N SER A 509 -10.95 14.32 -16.61
CA SER A 509 -10.55 15.65 -17.08
C SER A 509 -9.06 15.91 -16.81
N TYR A 510 -8.32 16.29 -17.86
CA TYR A 510 -6.88 16.54 -17.81
C TYR A 510 -6.47 17.98 -18.17
N ASP A 511 -7.33 18.72 -18.86
CA ASP A 511 -7.08 20.10 -19.30
C ASP A 511 -7.87 21.16 -18.50
N SER A 512 -9.00 20.77 -17.92
CA SER A 512 -9.93 21.64 -17.20
C SER A 512 -10.25 21.12 -15.79
N ASN A 513 -10.66 22.01 -14.89
CA ASN A 513 -11.08 21.63 -13.54
C ASN A 513 -12.37 20.81 -13.58
N THR A 514 -12.47 19.86 -12.65
CA THR A 514 -13.67 19.07 -12.36
C THR A 514 -13.98 19.20 -10.87
N VAL A 515 -15.27 19.35 -10.56
CA VAL A 515 -15.77 19.28 -9.18
C VAL A 515 -16.30 17.88 -8.93
N TYR A 516 -15.78 17.21 -7.90
CA TYR A 516 -16.37 15.99 -7.36
C TYR A 516 -17.12 16.30 -6.07
N VAL A 517 -18.35 15.79 -5.94
CA VAL A 517 -19.12 15.76 -4.69
C VAL A 517 -19.24 14.31 -4.24
N THR A 518 -18.68 13.98 -3.08
CA THR A 518 -18.87 12.69 -2.41
C THR A 518 -19.85 12.88 -1.26
N LEU A 519 -21.09 12.43 -1.46
CA LEU A 519 -22.16 12.42 -0.47
C LEU A 519 -22.23 11.06 0.23
N ILE A 520 -22.22 11.07 1.55
CA ILE A 520 -22.50 9.94 2.44
C ILE A 520 -23.76 10.29 3.23
N ASP A 521 -24.79 9.45 3.16
CA ASP A 521 -26.02 9.61 3.94
C ASP A 521 -26.51 8.25 4.46
N ASP A 522 -26.56 8.09 5.79
CA ASP A 522 -26.99 6.89 6.49
C ASP A 522 -28.52 6.73 6.63
N SER A 523 -29.31 7.61 5.99
CA SER A 523 -30.76 7.51 5.96
C SER A 523 -31.27 6.27 5.22
N ASN A 524 -32.37 5.70 5.73
CA ASN A 524 -33.12 4.62 5.08
C ASN A 524 -32.27 3.36 4.82
N GLU A 525 -31.96 3.08 3.55
CA GLU A 525 -31.11 1.94 3.15
C GLU A 525 -29.63 2.31 3.01
N GLY A 526 -29.26 3.58 3.21
CA GLY A 526 -27.89 4.07 3.05
C GLY A 526 -27.54 4.45 1.60
N LEU A 527 -26.80 5.55 1.46
CA LEU A 527 -26.33 6.09 0.20
C LEU A 527 -24.87 6.54 0.34
N ILE A 528 -24.00 6.07 -0.57
CA ILE A 528 -22.73 6.73 -0.87
C ILE A 528 -22.78 7.08 -2.37
N LYS A 529 -22.67 8.37 -2.71
CA LYS A 529 -22.85 8.86 -4.08
C LYS A 529 -21.70 9.79 -4.46
N ILE A 530 -21.15 9.57 -5.64
CA ILE A 530 -20.10 10.40 -6.24
C ILE A 530 -20.73 11.08 -7.44
N VAL A 531 -20.68 12.42 -7.47
CA VAL A 531 -21.27 13.24 -8.53
C VAL A 531 -20.20 14.16 -9.10
N GLU A 532 -19.99 14.11 -10.41
CA GLU A 532 -19.12 15.03 -11.14
C GLU A 532 -19.94 16.24 -11.63
N LEU A 533 -19.56 17.44 -11.23
CA LEU A 533 -20.21 18.70 -11.63
C LEU A 533 -19.34 19.53 -12.58
N GLU A 534 -19.99 20.38 -13.38
CA GLU A 534 -19.32 21.37 -14.22
C GLU A 534 -18.77 22.58 -13.42
N SER A 535 -19.43 22.94 -12.32
CA SER A 535 -19.00 24.01 -11.40
C SER A 535 -19.74 23.90 -10.06
N PHE A 536 -19.27 24.59 -9.02
CA PHE A 536 -19.89 24.64 -7.69
C PHE A 536 -19.55 25.96 -7.00
N ASP A 537 -20.46 26.52 -6.21
CA ASP A 537 -20.23 27.76 -5.46
C ASP A 537 -19.58 27.48 -4.09
N PHE A 538 -18.24 27.49 -4.05
CA PHE A 538 -17.48 27.34 -2.81
C PHE A 538 -17.65 28.49 -1.81
N THR A 539 -18.36 29.58 -2.15
CA THR A 539 -18.69 30.63 -1.18
C THR A 539 -19.84 30.25 -0.26
N GLN A 540 -20.67 29.26 -0.62
CA GLN A 540 -21.77 28.81 0.22
C GLN A 540 -21.28 28.17 1.54
N THR A 541 -22.05 28.36 2.61
CA THR A 541 -21.74 27.89 3.96
C THR A 541 -22.73 26.83 4.48
N GLU A 542 -23.66 26.39 3.63
CA GLU A 542 -24.77 25.48 3.94
C GLU A 542 -25.11 24.72 2.64
N LEU A 543 -25.18 23.39 2.69
CA LEU A 543 -25.41 22.53 1.53
C LEU A 543 -26.86 22.04 1.41
N GLY A 544 -27.68 22.13 2.46
CA GLY A 544 -28.99 21.46 2.58
C GLY A 544 -29.96 21.68 1.42
N SER A 545 -29.93 22.85 0.77
CA SER A 545 -30.73 23.14 -0.44
C SER A 545 -30.34 22.33 -1.68
N LEU A 546 -29.10 21.82 -1.72
CA LEU A 546 -28.57 20.94 -2.77
C LEU A 546 -28.66 19.46 -2.41
N VAL A 547 -28.79 19.07 -1.14
CA VAL A 547 -28.71 17.65 -0.73
C VAL A 547 -29.78 16.80 -1.41
N GLN A 548 -31.04 17.25 -1.48
CA GLN A 548 -32.08 16.50 -2.20
C GLN A 548 -31.79 16.40 -3.70
N GLN A 549 -31.25 17.47 -4.30
CA GLN A 549 -30.84 17.46 -5.72
C GLN A 549 -29.69 16.46 -5.94
N LEU A 550 -28.70 16.42 -5.04
CA LEU A 550 -27.61 15.45 -5.05
C LEU A 550 -28.10 14.02 -4.88
N VAL A 551 -29.11 13.76 -4.05
CA VAL A 551 -29.74 12.44 -3.90
C VAL A 551 -30.43 12.02 -5.21
N ASP A 552 -31.22 12.91 -5.82
CA ASP A 552 -32.07 12.60 -6.97
C ASP A 552 -31.36 12.60 -8.34
N CYS A 553 -30.26 13.34 -8.50
CA CYS A 553 -29.62 13.61 -9.80
C CYS A 553 -29.08 12.37 -10.52
#